data_AF-A0A1F7FGM0-F1
#
_entry.id   AF-A0A1F7FGM0-F1
#
_cell.length_a   1.000
_cell.length_b   1.000
_cell.length_c   1.000
_cell.angle_alpha   90.00
_cell.angle_beta   90.00
_cell.angle_gamma   90.00
#
_symmetry.space_group_name_H-M   'P 1'
#
loop_
_entity.id
_entity.type
_entity.pdbx_description
1 polymer ?
#
loop_
_entity_poly.entity_id
_entity_poly.type
_entity_poly.pdbx_seq_one_letter_code
_entity_poly.pdbx_strand_id
1 'polypeptide(L)'
;MQLLRISATKLFLIGFLTLITIGAQAQSPFSETAVEVKKVSESTLSAAGSDGENGNKEQISDDKGNIFQRIGRFFKNGFNKVVDAVKNRNKPGKLPPYISRAVTIPGHETAEFVMQGICPMPEVPETNGKKAAFYRYILLSYYPKTDKTSQPSQLIVIDSLTGKAIRRFALYLAADKPYTGHAGGITAAGNYLWVASGYNLYGFELQQIIDFVADKQAKAPGRSLEGLPPSFSLPTRDLIVKTTCPVDSTASYVSFDGKYLWVGDFVKSSDSKYGPVPHHAENKFNLKTWIAGYRVDRSGMPIASQKYKFTSDGTSREAYKPDRLIFCRESVQGCAISEGFAALSVSYGARSSKLAFYKAPGSKNAFKHSFKPEGQSRTFSAEAWVVDSATHLATLELPAGSEDLEFDGHVLYVGFEGASPNYKARWTKLNPLLKIESRFYLISPKLINELKP
;
A
#
# COMPACT_ATOMS: atom_id res chain seq x y z
N MET A 1 -19.80 -65.29 -46.12
CA MET A 1 -18.65 -66.07 -45.63
C MET A 1 -18.54 -65.85 -44.13
N GLN A 2 -18.75 -66.93 -43.37
CA GLN A 2 -18.81 -67.00 -41.92
C GLN A 2 -17.41 -67.05 -41.29
N LEU A 3 -17.29 -66.47 -40.09
CA LEU A 3 -16.55 -66.93 -38.88
C LEU A 3 -16.80 -65.84 -37.81
N LEU A 4 -17.71 -65.99 -36.84
CA LEU A 4 -17.56 -66.64 -35.50
C LEU A 4 -16.24 -66.31 -34.78
N ARG A 5 -16.12 -66.04 -33.47
CA ARG A 5 -16.94 -65.63 -32.30
C ARG A 5 -15.98 -65.78 -31.09
N ILE A 6 -16.15 -65.00 -30.00
CA ILE A 6 -15.63 -65.23 -28.61
C ILE A 6 -14.12 -64.87 -28.43
N SER A 7 -13.60 -64.22 -27.38
CA SER A 7 -13.97 -64.03 -25.97
C SER A 7 -13.47 -62.68 -25.43
N ALA A 8 -14.19 -62.13 -24.46
CA ALA A 8 -13.70 -61.15 -23.51
C ALA A 8 -12.66 -61.78 -22.58
N THR A 9 -11.56 -61.06 -22.32
CA THR A 9 -10.73 -61.27 -21.13
C THR A 9 -10.35 -59.91 -20.57
N LYS A 10 -10.74 -59.71 -19.31
CA LYS A 10 -10.40 -58.57 -18.45
C LYS A 10 -8.89 -58.33 -18.45
N LEU A 11 -8.47 -57.11 -18.78
CA LEU A 11 -7.20 -56.57 -18.31
C LEU A 11 -7.47 -55.19 -17.70
N PHE A 12 -7.47 -55.16 -16.37
CA PHE A 12 -7.40 -53.94 -15.58
C PHE A 12 -6.03 -53.30 -15.84
N LEU A 13 -5.98 -52.28 -16.70
CA LEU A 13 -4.82 -51.42 -16.79
C LEU A 13 -5.05 -50.24 -15.84
N ILE A 14 -4.50 -50.35 -14.64
CA ILE A 14 -4.32 -49.23 -13.72
C ILE A 14 -3.29 -48.30 -14.37
N GLY A 15 -3.78 -47.37 -15.18
CA GLY A 15 -3.00 -46.22 -15.63
C GLY A 15 -2.81 -45.27 -14.46
N PHE A 16 -1.64 -45.32 -13.84
CA PHE A 16 -1.17 -44.30 -12.91
C PHE A 16 -1.14 -42.96 -13.65
N LEU A 17 -2.20 -42.17 -13.52
CA LEU A 17 -2.18 -40.76 -13.90
C LEU A 17 -1.46 -40.02 -12.78
N THR A 18 -0.14 -39.90 -12.89
CA THR A 18 0.64 -38.94 -12.09
C THR A 18 0.20 -37.55 -12.51
N LEU A 19 -0.83 -37.04 -11.84
CA LEU A 19 -1.13 -35.61 -11.77
C LEU A 19 0.07 -34.94 -11.11
N ILE A 20 1.01 -34.46 -11.92
CA ILE A 20 1.99 -33.47 -11.48
C ILE A 20 1.20 -32.18 -11.27
N THR A 21 0.62 -32.04 -10.08
CA THR A 21 0.18 -30.75 -9.57
C THR A 21 1.43 -29.92 -9.30
N ILE A 22 1.80 -29.07 -10.25
CA ILE A 22 2.72 -27.96 -9.98
C ILE A 22 1.96 -26.99 -9.08
N GLY A 23 2.06 -27.19 -7.77
CA GLY A 23 1.62 -26.21 -6.79
C GLY A 23 2.54 -24.99 -6.92
N ALA A 24 2.01 -23.88 -7.40
CA ALA A 24 2.66 -22.60 -7.18
C ALA A 24 2.62 -22.33 -5.66
N GLN A 25 3.80 -22.32 -5.04
CA GLN A 25 3.96 -21.91 -3.65
C GLN A 25 4.24 -20.41 -3.62
N ALA A 26 3.49 -19.67 -2.79
CA ALA A 26 3.84 -18.32 -2.38
C ALA A 26 5.27 -18.29 -1.84
N GLN A 27 6.18 -17.76 -2.65
CA GLN A 27 7.52 -17.42 -2.24
C GLN A 27 7.43 -16.01 -1.64
N SER A 28 7.87 -15.84 -0.38
CA SER A 28 8.11 -14.49 0.13
C SER A 28 9.15 -13.82 -0.78
N PRO A 29 9.00 -12.53 -1.13
CA PRO A 29 9.95 -11.79 -1.97
C PRO A 29 11.41 -11.83 -1.47
N PHE A 30 11.63 -12.34 -0.25
CA PHE A 30 12.91 -12.34 0.44
C PHE A 30 13.28 -13.72 1.03
N SER A 31 12.68 -14.82 0.56
CA SER A 31 12.96 -16.19 1.05
C SER A 31 13.23 -17.16 -0.11
N GLU A 32 14.32 -17.93 -0.02
CA GLU A 32 14.71 -18.93 -1.03
C GLU A 32 14.07 -20.32 -0.86
N THR A 33 13.28 -20.57 0.19
CA THR A 33 12.73 -21.91 0.46
C THR A 33 11.20 -21.99 0.51
N ALA A 34 10.70 -23.03 -0.16
CA ALA A 34 9.34 -23.54 -0.15
C ALA A 34 8.98 -24.16 1.22
N VAL A 35 7.82 -23.81 1.79
CA VAL A 35 7.30 -24.44 3.02
C VAL A 35 6.10 -25.33 2.70
N GLU A 36 6.17 -26.59 3.12
CA GLU A 36 5.13 -27.60 2.98
C GLU A 36 4.11 -27.46 4.13
N VAL A 37 2.81 -27.40 3.81
CA VAL A 37 1.74 -27.33 4.82
C VAL A 37 0.97 -28.65 4.88
N LYS A 38 1.09 -29.36 6.01
CA LYS A 38 0.22 -30.49 6.36
C LYS A 38 -1.19 -29.98 6.68
N LYS A 39 -2.20 -30.57 6.03
CA LYS A 39 -3.62 -30.38 6.36
C LYS A 39 -3.94 -31.02 7.71
N VAL A 40 -4.62 -30.29 8.58
CA VAL A 40 -5.42 -30.85 9.67
C VAL A 40 -6.87 -30.45 9.42
N SER A 41 -7.73 -31.47 9.31
CA SER A 41 -9.18 -31.37 9.23
C SER A 41 -9.79 -31.19 10.61
N GLU A 42 -10.81 -30.35 10.74
CA GLU A 42 -11.72 -30.46 11.88
C GLU A 42 -13.15 -30.06 11.50
N SER A 43 -14.07 -30.90 11.95
CA SER A 43 -15.51 -30.87 11.75
C SER A 43 -16.22 -30.39 13.02
N THR A 44 -17.41 -29.80 12.81
CA THR A 44 -18.57 -29.70 13.71
C THR A 44 -18.44 -28.90 15.01
N LEU A 45 -19.33 -27.91 15.18
CA LEU A 45 -20.24 -27.83 16.32
C LEU A 45 -21.40 -26.85 16.07
N SER A 46 -22.59 -27.31 16.42
CA SER A 46 -23.91 -26.69 16.35
C SER A 46 -24.48 -26.50 17.77
N ALA A 47 -25.16 -25.38 18.03
CA ALA A 47 -26.27 -25.19 19.01
C ALA A 47 -26.59 -23.68 19.07
N ALA A 48 -27.77 -23.18 18.69
CA ALA A 48 -29.08 -23.26 19.37
C ALA A 48 -29.22 -22.29 20.56
N GLY A 49 -30.30 -21.49 20.56
CA GLY A 49 -30.72 -20.66 21.68
C GLY A 49 -31.66 -19.50 21.28
N SER A 50 -32.96 -19.79 21.26
CA SER A 50 -34.09 -18.87 21.11
C SER A 50 -34.46 -18.17 22.44
N ASP A 51 -35.39 -17.21 22.34
CA ASP A 51 -36.34 -16.67 23.33
C ASP A 51 -36.22 -15.13 23.42
N GLY A 52 -37.26 -14.30 23.41
CA GLY A 52 -38.70 -14.46 23.41
C GLY A 52 -39.32 -13.07 23.69
N GLU A 53 -40.42 -12.73 23.01
CA GLU A 53 -41.14 -11.45 23.06
C GLU A 53 -42.11 -11.31 24.25
N ASN A 54 -42.55 -10.04 24.46
CA ASN A 54 -43.81 -9.50 25.04
C ASN A 54 -43.57 -8.52 26.20
N GLY A 55 -44.25 -7.39 26.36
CA GLY A 55 -45.38 -6.76 25.67
C GLY A 55 -46.09 -5.79 26.64
N ASN A 56 -46.39 -4.57 26.15
CA ASN A 56 -47.42 -3.57 26.54
C ASN A 56 -47.66 -3.14 28.01
N LYS A 57 -47.70 -1.82 28.25
CA LYS A 57 -48.95 -1.00 28.34
C LYS A 57 -48.68 0.49 28.66
N GLU A 58 -49.52 1.34 28.07
CA GLU A 58 -49.58 2.79 28.20
C GLU A 58 -50.07 3.28 29.58
N GLN A 59 -49.62 4.47 29.98
CA GLN A 59 -50.45 5.41 30.74
C GLN A 59 -50.01 6.85 30.43
N ILE A 60 -50.95 7.68 29.99
CA ILE A 60 -50.81 9.12 29.75
C ILE A 60 -51.30 9.87 30.99
N SER A 61 -50.50 10.79 31.52
CA SER A 61 -51.00 11.94 32.29
C SER A 61 -50.09 13.15 32.09
N ASP A 62 -50.73 14.30 31.90
CA ASP A 62 -50.17 15.63 31.62
C ASP A 62 -49.05 16.07 32.57
N ASP A 63 -47.93 16.54 31.98
CA ASP A 63 -46.97 17.42 32.67
C ASP A 63 -46.39 18.47 31.70
N LYS A 64 -47.08 19.60 31.59
CA LYS A 64 -46.63 20.80 30.85
C LYS A 64 -45.62 21.65 31.64
N GLY A 65 -44.83 21.06 32.54
CA GLY A 65 -43.71 21.74 33.21
C GLY A 65 -42.31 21.36 32.71
N ASN A 66 -42.19 20.29 31.91
CA ASN A 66 -40.89 19.62 31.71
C ASN A 66 -40.23 19.80 30.32
N ILE A 67 -40.91 20.43 29.35
CA ILE A 67 -40.40 20.51 27.98
C ILE A 67 -39.20 21.46 27.84
N PHE A 68 -39.24 22.66 28.45
CA PHE A 68 -38.12 23.61 28.34
C PHE A 68 -36.88 23.18 29.12
N GLN A 69 -37.03 22.50 30.28
CA GLN A 69 -35.90 21.93 30.99
C GLN A 69 -35.35 20.65 30.34
N ARG A 70 -36.21 19.82 29.70
CA ARG A 70 -35.76 18.66 28.93
C ARG A 70 -35.04 19.06 27.64
N ILE A 71 -35.51 20.10 26.94
CA ILE A 71 -34.83 20.63 25.74
C ILE A 71 -33.47 21.23 26.14
N GLY A 72 -33.41 22.04 27.21
CA GLY A 72 -32.15 22.59 27.71
C GLY A 72 -31.14 21.53 28.16
N ARG A 73 -31.59 20.44 28.80
CA ARG A 73 -30.74 19.28 29.14
C ARG A 73 -30.36 18.44 27.92
N PHE A 74 -31.22 18.30 26.91
CA PHE A 74 -30.89 17.59 25.67
C PHE A 74 -29.80 18.32 24.87
N PHE A 75 -29.91 19.64 24.74
CA PHE A 75 -28.89 20.44 24.06
C PHE A 75 -27.59 20.49 24.85
N LYS A 76 -27.64 20.64 26.17
CA LYS A 76 -26.42 20.68 27.01
C LYS A 76 -25.75 19.31 27.11
N ASN A 77 -26.50 18.21 27.20
CA ASN A 77 -25.94 16.86 27.22
C ASN A 77 -25.46 16.40 25.83
N GLY A 78 -26.13 16.83 24.75
CA GLY A 78 -25.68 16.60 23.38
C GLY A 78 -24.40 17.37 23.06
N PHE A 79 -24.34 18.64 23.44
CA PHE A 79 -23.14 19.47 23.27
C PHE A 79 -21.99 19.00 24.16
N ASN A 80 -22.25 18.65 25.42
CA ASN A 80 -21.23 18.08 26.31
C ASN A 80 -20.77 16.70 25.82
N LYS A 81 -21.64 15.84 25.28
CA LYS A 81 -21.21 14.58 24.63
C LYS A 81 -20.33 14.82 23.40
N VAL A 82 -20.65 15.83 22.58
CA VAL A 82 -19.83 16.19 21.42
C VAL A 82 -18.50 16.78 21.88
N VAL A 83 -18.50 17.66 22.87
CA VAL A 83 -17.30 18.27 23.46
C VAL A 83 -16.45 17.22 24.16
N ASP A 84 -17.04 16.25 24.87
CA ASP A 84 -16.33 15.16 25.53
C ASP A 84 -15.84 14.10 24.54
N ALA A 85 -16.58 13.84 23.45
CA ALA A 85 -16.11 13.02 22.34
C ALA A 85 -14.95 13.69 21.59
N VAL A 86 -14.96 15.01 21.44
CA VAL A 86 -13.88 15.80 20.86
C VAL A 86 -12.67 15.88 21.81
N LYS A 87 -12.89 16.05 23.12
CA LYS A 87 -11.84 16.12 24.15
C LYS A 87 -11.19 14.77 24.44
N ASN A 88 -11.92 13.65 24.31
CA ASN A 88 -11.40 12.31 24.63
C ASN A 88 -10.97 11.47 23.42
N ARG A 89 -11.18 11.90 22.16
CA ARG A 89 -10.79 11.11 20.96
C ARG A 89 -9.31 11.12 20.61
N ASN A 90 -8.57 12.10 21.09
CA ASN A 90 -7.11 12.14 20.93
C ASN A 90 -6.37 11.29 21.98
N LYS A 91 -7.10 10.64 22.90
CA LYS A 91 -6.57 9.49 23.64
C LYS A 91 -6.58 8.31 22.66
N PRO A 92 -5.44 7.64 22.41
CA PRO A 92 -5.43 6.50 21.51
C PRO A 92 -6.44 5.47 22.01
N GLY A 93 -7.54 5.32 21.28
CA GLY A 93 -8.45 4.21 21.50
C GLY A 93 -7.67 2.89 21.36
N LYS A 94 -8.19 1.81 21.95
CA LYS A 94 -7.64 0.48 21.72
C LYS A 94 -7.59 0.25 20.20
N LEU A 95 -6.39 0.02 19.67
CA LEU A 95 -6.22 -0.27 18.24
C LEU A 95 -7.06 -1.52 17.88
N PRO A 96 -7.65 -1.57 16.68
CA PRO A 96 -8.28 -2.77 16.19
C PRO A 96 -7.35 -3.99 16.30
N PRO A 97 -7.87 -5.20 16.57
CA PRO A 97 -7.05 -6.38 16.83
C PRO A 97 -6.20 -6.81 15.64
N TYR A 98 -6.56 -6.42 14.41
CA TYR A 98 -5.76 -6.67 13.22
C TYR A 98 -4.56 -5.74 13.07
N ILE A 99 -4.44 -4.69 13.89
CA ILE A 99 -3.25 -3.83 13.92
C ILE A 99 -2.28 -4.40 14.96
N SER A 100 -1.26 -5.13 14.49
CA SER A 100 -0.25 -5.74 15.35
C SER A 100 0.71 -4.71 15.94
N ARG A 101 0.92 -3.59 15.22
CA ARG A 101 1.78 -2.51 15.69
C ARG A 101 1.38 -1.16 15.09
N ALA A 102 1.59 -0.10 15.86
CA ALA A 102 1.58 1.27 15.37
C ALA A 102 2.86 1.97 15.84
N VAL A 103 3.56 2.65 14.93
CA VAL A 103 4.87 3.25 15.20
C VAL A 103 4.91 4.68 14.70
N THR A 104 5.41 5.60 15.52
CA THR A 104 5.47 7.04 15.22
C THR A 104 6.21 7.33 13.93
N ILE A 105 5.60 8.16 13.08
CA ILE A 105 6.22 8.73 11.88
C ILE A 105 6.97 10.01 12.32
N PRO A 106 8.31 10.07 12.18
CA PRO A 106 9.07 11.29 12.46
C PRO A 106 8.81 12.36 11.38
N GLY A 107 9.17 13.61 11.65
CA GLY A 107 9.09 14.71 10.67
C GLY A 107 7.73 15.42 10.63
N HIS A 108 6.78 15.04 11.49
CA HIS A 108 5.50 15.74 11.64
C HIS A 108 5.54 16.91 12.63
N GLU A 109 6.70 17.19 13.22
CA GLU A 109 6.94 18.31 14.12
C GLU A 109 6.87 19.67 13.39
N THR A 110 7.26 19.68 12.12
CA THR A 110 7.44 20.90 11.32
C THR A 110 6.98 20.67 9.88
N ALA A 111 6.90 21.73 9.06
CA ALA A 111 6.20 21.71 7.77
C ALA A 111 7.11 21.45 6.56
N GLU A 112 8.41 21.26 6.77
CA GLU A 112 9.42 21.15 5.71
C GLU A 112 9.29 19.85 4.91
N PHE A 113 8.77 18.79 5.53
CA PHE A 113 8.64 17.48 4.91
C PHE A 113 7.25 16.87 5.08
N VAL A 114 6.90 16.01 4.13
CA VAL A 114 5.67 15.23 4.13
C VAL A 114 6.03 13.79 3.79
N MET A 115 5.61 12.86 4.65
CA MET A 115 5.76 11.42 4.43
C MET A 115 4.93 10.97 3.22
N GLN A 116 5.47 10.07 2.40
CA GLN A 116 4.76 9.48 1.27
C GLN A 116 4.85 7.96 1.26
N GLY A 117 6.07 7.42 1.16
CA GLY A 117 6.27 6.00 0.92
C GLY A 117 6.71 5.21 2.16
N ILE A 118 6.36 3.93 2.21
CA ILE A 118 6.76 3.01 3.28
C ILE A 118 7.24 1.68 2.70
N CYS A 119 8.41 1.21 3.13
CA CYS A 119 8.97 -0.07 2.70
C CYS A 119 9.62 -0.78 3.89
N PRO A 120 9.23 -2.02 4.25
CA PRO A 120 10.08 -2.85 5.08
C PRO A 120 11.38 -3.13 4.34
N MET A 121 12.50 -2.99 5.03
CA MET A 121 13.81 -3.32 4.47
C MET A 121 14.04 -4.83 4.64
N PRO A 122 14.53 -5.55 3.61
CA PRO A 122 14.87 -6.96 3.75
C PRO A 122 15.84 -7.18 4.93
N GLU A 123 15.71 -8.35 5.55
CA GLU A 123 16.55 -8.75 6.68
C GLU A 123 18.01 -8.80 6.22
N VAL A 124 18.91 -8.26 7.05
CA VAL A 124 20.32 -8.68 7.01
C VAL A 124 20.29 -10.16 7.39
N PRO A 125 20.91 -11.08 6.62
CA PRO A 125 20.87 -12.50 6.93
C PRO A 125 21.29 -12.74 8.38
N GLU A 126 20.34 -13.02 9.28
CA GLU A 126 20.68 -13.42 10.63
C GLU A 126 21.11 -14.89 10.63
N THR A 127 22.23 -15.15 11.29
CA THR A 127 22.90 -16.46 11.37
C THR A 127 22.13 -17.53 12.16
N ASN A 128 20.93 -17.23 12.69
CA ASN A 128 20.25 -18.07 13.69
C ASN A 128 18.86 -18.63 13.29
N GLY A 129 18.47 -18.56 12.02
CA GLY A 129 17.41 -19.42 11.45
C GLY A 129 15.97 -19.25 11.96
N LYS A 130 15.68 -18.30 12.87
CA LYS A 130 14.30 -17.94 13.25
C LYS A 130 13.84 -16.76 12.41
N LYS A 131 12.85 -16.96 11.53
CA LYS A 131 12.18 -15.87 10.79
C LYS A 131 11.46 -14.95 11.78
N ALA A 132 11.74 -13.66 11.74
CA ALA A 132 11.02 -12.68 12.56
C ALA A 132 9.56 -12.56 12.10
N ALA A 133 8.66 -12.13 13.00
CA ALA A 133 7.25 -11.93 12.66
C ALA A 133 7.01 -10.70 11.76
N PHE A 134 8.00 -9.81 11.66
CA PHE A 134 8.03 -8.61 10.83
C PHE A 134 9.47 -8.14 10.64
N TYR A 135 9.72 -7.33 9.61
CA TYR A 135 11.03 -6.74 9.36
C TYR A 135 11.47 -5.76 10.46
N ARG A 136 12.72 -5.90 10.90
CA ARG A 136 13.31 -5.03 11.92
C ARG A 136 13.42 -3.58 11.49
N TYR A 137 13.74 -3.31 10.22
CA TYR A 137 13.98 -1.97 9.73
C TYR A 137 12.92 -1.59 8.69
N ILE A 138 12.39 -0.38 8.81
CA ILE A 138 11.36 0.16 7.93
C ILE A 138 11.87 1.49 7.39
N LEU A 139 11.84 1.65 6.07
CA LEU A 139 12.14 2.89 5.38
C LEU A 139 10.85 3.69 5.19
N LEU A 140 10.97 5.01 5.40
CA LEU A 140 9.94 5.98 5.08
C LEU A 140 10.52 7.03 4.12
N SER A 141 9.81 7.35 3.04
CA SER A 141 10.20 8.45 2.14
C SER A 141 9.45 9.73 2.46
N TYR A 142 10.11 10.85 2.18
CA TYR A 142 9.58 12.19 2.40
C TYR A 142 9.95 13.10 1.23
N TYR A 143 8.99 13.89 0.76
CA TYR A 143 9.30 15.00 -0.14
C TYR A 143 9.42 16.33 0.61
N PRO A 144 10.29 17.23 0.14
CA PRO A 144 10.42 18.56 0.70
C PRO A 144 9.29 19.45 0.21
N LYS A 145 8.75 20.25 1.12
CA LYS A 145 7.99 21.45 0.76
C LYS A 145 9.00 22.50 0.32
N THR A 146 9.16 22.67 -0.99
CA THR A 146 10.20 23.54 -1.59
C THR A 146 10.02 25.03 -1.27
N ASP A 147 8.82 25.43 -0.82
CA ASP A 147 8.54 26.76 -0.26
C ASP A 147 8.98 26.92 1.22
N LYS A 148 9.47 25.83 1.85
CA LYS A 148 9.87 25.75 3.26
C LYS A 148 11.32 25.28 3.46
N THR A 149 11.84 24.46 2.56
CA THR A 149 13.19 23.91 2.65
C THR A 149 13.82 23.71 1.28
N SER A 150 15.14 23.87 1.20
CA SER A 150 15.97 23.55 0.03
C SER A 150 16.59 22.15 0.10
N GLN A 151 16.33 21.42 1.19
CA GLN A 151 16.85 20.08 1.38
C GLN A 151 16.25 19.11 0.34
N PRO A 152 16.99 18.10 -0.12
CA PRO A 152 16.46 17.07 -1.00
C PRO A 152 15.39 16.24 -0.31
N SER A 153 14.65 15.44 -1.07
CA SER A 153 13.80 14.36 -0.56
C SER A 153 14.63 13.40 0.30
N GLN A 154 13.98 12.86 1.33
CA GLN A 154 14.65 12.13 2.40
C GLN A 154 14.12 10.70 2.49
N LEU A 155 15.00 9.78 2.90
CA LEU A 155 14.61 8.50 3.46
C LEU A 155 14.96 8.48 4.95
N ILE A 156 14.09 7.92 5.78
CA ILE A 156 14.34 7.71 7.20
C ILE A 156 14.18 6.24 7.52
N VAL A 157 15.16 5.66 8.20
CA VAL A 157 15.09 4.27 8.71
C VAL A 157 14.55 4.30 10.13
N ILE A 158 13.52 3.51 10.37
CA ILE A 158 12.91 3.24 11.68
C ILE A 158 13.31 1.84 12.12
N ASP A 159 13.88 1.71 13.33
CA ASP A 159 13.96 0.41 14.00
C ASP A 159 12.57 0.09 14.56
N SER A 160 11.90 -0.88 13.94
CA SER A 160 10.51 -1.22 14.23
C SER A 160 10.34 -1.77 15.64
N LEU A 161 11.37 -2.38 16.26
CA LEU A 161 11.32 -2.90 17.64
C LEU A 161 11.30 -1.78 18.67
N THR A 162 12.10 -0.74 18.45
CA THR A 162 12.19 0.41 19.37
C THR A 162 11.25 1.55 19.00
N GLY A 163 10.77 1.58 17.76
CA GLY A 163 10.00 2.66 17.18
C GLY A 163 10.79 3.95 16.93
N LYS A 164 12.13 3.89 17.00
CA LYS A 164 13.00 5.07 16.86
C LYS A 164 13.53 5.20 15.43
N ALA A 165 13.62 6.43 14.96
CA ALA A 165 14.41 6.74 13.77
C ALA A 165 15.90 6.61 14.08
N ILE A 166 16.65 5.98 13.18
CA ILE A 166 18.06 5.62 13.42
C ILE A 166 19.02 6.10 12.34
N ARG A 167 18.56 6.27 11.09
CA ARG A 167 19.38 6.73 9.96
C ARG A 167 18.55 7.61 9.05
N ARG A 168 19.22 8.53 8.35
CA ARG A 168 18.64 9.35 7.29
C ARG A 168 19.46 9.21 6.01
N PHE A 169 18.80 9.33 4.87
CA PHE A 169 19.45 9.49 3.59
C PHE A 169 18.87 10.68 2.83
N ALA A 170 19.74 11.48 2.24
CA ALA A 170 19.38 12.54 1.31
C ALA A 170 19.44 11.99 -0.12
N LEU A 171 18.41 12.24 -0.93
CA LEU A 171 18.31 11.66 -2.28
C LEU A 171 18.82 12.62 -3.35
N TYR A 172 19.61 12.10 -4.28
CA TYR A 172 20.26 12.87 -5.34
C TYR A 172 20.10 12.17 -6.68
N LEU A 173 19.82 12.95 -7.73
CA LEU A 173 19.81 12.46 -9.11
C LEU A 173 21.23 12.33 -9.68
N ALA A 174 22.15 13.15 -9.18
CA ALA A 174 23.59 13.14 -9.44
C ALA A 174 24.27 13.84 -8.25
N ALA A 175 25.60 13.74 -8.13
CA ALA A 175 26.35 14.23 -6.95
C ALA A 175 26.04 15.69 -6.56
N ASP A 176 25.73 16.55 -7.52
CA ASP A 176 25.42 17.97 -7.35
C ASP A 176 23.94 18.31 -7.64
N LYS A 177 23.11 17.30 -7.87
CA LYS A 177 21.71 17.47 -8.28
C LYS A 177 20.77 16.86 -7.24
N PRO A 178 20.34 17.65 -6.24
CA PRO A 178 19.38 17.18 -5.24
C PRO A 178 18.08 16.76 -5.92
N TYR A 179 17.52 15.64 -5.48
CA TYR A 179 16.19 15.22 -5.89
C TYR A 179 15.16 15.85 -4.96
N THR A 180 14.23 16.64 -5.49
CA THR A 180 13.18 17.34 -4.71
C THR A 180 11.76 16.89 -5.08
N GLY A 181 11.65 15.78 -5.82
CA GLY A 181 10.36 15.24 -6.24
C GLY A 181 9.62 14.52 -5.11
N HIS A 182 8.39 14.09 -5.42
CA HIS A 182 7.44 13.55 -4.44
C HIS A 182 7.91 12.29 -3.71
N ALA A 183 8.77 11.47 -4.30
CA ALA A 183 9.12 10.15 -3.73
C ALA A 183 7.87 9.36 -3.28
N GLY A 184 6.84 9.31 -4.14
CA GLY A 184 5.45 9.02 -3.79
C GLY A 184 5.19 7.62 -3.24
N GLY A 185 6.04 6.64 -3.59
CA GLY A 185 6.08 5.33 -2.96
C GLY A 185 7.47 4.73 -3.08
N ILE A 186 7.78 3.76 -2.22
CA ILE A 186 9.07 3.09 -2.20
C ILE A 186 8.93 1.58 -2.03
N THR A 187 9.78 0.81 -2.72
CA THR A 187 9.83 -0.64 -2.57
C THR A 187 11.24 -1.20 -2.75
N ALA A 188 11.56 -2.31 -2.09
CA ALA A 188 12.82 -3.01 -2.25
C ALA A 188 12.64 -4.22 -3.18
N ALA A 189 13.40 -4.27 -4.27
CA ALA A 189 13.43 -5.41 -5.18
C ALA A 189 14.87 -5.75 -5.54
N GLY A 190 15.31 -6.97 -5.20
CA GLY A 190 16.68 -7.44 -5.44
C GLY A 190 17.73 -6.48 -4.88
N ASN A 191 18.54 -5.91 -5.75
CA ASN A 191 19.66 -5.02 -5.40
C ASN A 191 19.25 -3.55 -5.24
N TYR A 192 17.98 -3.21 -5.45
CA TYR A 192 17.54 -1.83 -5.57
C TYR A 192 16.43 -1.49 -4.58
N LEU A 193 16.54 -0.30 -3.98
CA LEU A 193 15.39 0.43 -3.49
C LEU A 193 14.86 1.29 -4.64
N TRP A 194 13.63 1.03 -5.07
CA TRP A 194 12.94 1.81 -6.10
C TRP A 194 12.09 2.90 -5.46
N VAL A 195 12.23 4.12 -5.97
CA VAL A 195 11.44 5.28 -5.57
C VAL A 195 10.59 5.74 -6.75
N ALA A 196 9.27 5.73 -6.60
CA ALA A 196 8.33 6.17 -7.63
C ALA A 196 8.17 7.69 -7.62
N SER A 197 8.31 8.32 -8.80
CA SER A 197 8.01 9.74 -8.97
C SER A 197 8.05 10.19 -10.42
N GLY A 198 7.06 10.99 -10.81
CA GLY A 198 7.13 11.84 -12.00
C GLY A 198 7.46 11.05 -13.27
N TYR A 199 6.74 9.96 -13.51
CA TYR A 199 6.92 9.06 -14.66
C TYR A 199 8.21 8.23 -14.67
N ASN A 200 8.87 8.11 -13.52
CA ASN A 200 10.07 7.30 -13.37
C ASN A 200 10.04 6.49 -12.08
N LEU A 201 10.66 5.31 -12.12
CA LEU A 201 11.23 4.67 -10.95
C LEU A 201 12.72 5.00 -10.88
N TYR A 202 13.17 5.52 -9.74
CA TYR A 202 14.57 5.81 -9.46
C TYR A 202 15.13 4.70 -8.57
N GLY A 203 16.12 3.96 -9.08
CA GLY A 203 16.75 2.86 -8.37
C GLY A 203 18.00 3.31 -7.62
N PHE A 204 18.02 3.11 -6.31
CA PHE A 204 19.17 3.32 -5.43
C PHE A 204 19.74 1.97 -4.98
N GLU A 205 21.06 1.88 -4.82
CA GLU A 205 21.70 0.63 -4.39
C GLU A 205 21.30 0.28 -2.95
N LEU A 206 20.56 -0.81 -2.78
CA LEU A 206 20.03 -1.22 -1.48
C LEU A 206 21.14 -1.60 -0.48
N GLN A 207 22.25 -2.14 -0.98
CA GLN A 207 23.39 -2.52 -0.14
C GLN A 207 23.98 -1.31 0.61
N GLN A 208 24.04 -0.13 -0.02
CA GLN A 208 24.54 1.09 0.64
C GLN A 208 23.68 1.49 1.85
N ILE A 209 22.37 1.24 1.76
CA ILE A 209 21.43 1.48 2.85
C ILE A 209 21.69 0.48 3.98
N ILE A 210 21.75 -0.81 3.64
CA ILE A 210 21.98 -1.90 4.59
C ILE A 210 23.29 -1.69 5.36
N ASP A 211 24.39 -1.41 4.65
CA ASP A 211 25.70 -1.19 5.24
C ASP A 211 25.70 -0.01 6.22
N PHE A 212 25.02 1.09 5.86
CA PHE A 212 24.94 2.26 6.72
C PHE A 212 24.07 2.06 7.95
N VAL A 213 22.99 1.27 7.83
CA VAL A 213 22.18 0.86 8.98
C VAL A 213 22.98 -0.02 9.94
N ALA A 214 23.85 -0.90 9.43
CA ALA A 214 24.69 -1.78 10.22
C ALA A 214 25.88 -1.05 10.89
N ASP A 215 26.33 0.09 10.37
CA ASP A 215 27.46 0.85 10.89
C ASP A 215 27.14 1.47 12.26
N LYS A 216 27.62 0.84 13.35
CA LYS A 216 27.44 1.30 14.73
C LYS A 216 28.26 2.55 15.08
N GLN A 217 29.22 2.95 14.23
CA GLN A 217 30.06 4.13 14.44
C GLN A 217 29.49 5.38 13.77
N ALA A 218 28.45 5.24 12.95
CA ALA A 218 27.77 6.36 12.31
C ALA A 218 27.20 7.32 13.36
N LYS A 219 27.66 8.58 13.34
CA LYS A 219 27.22 9.64 14.25
C LYS A 219 26.38 10.66 13.50
N ALA A 220 25.41 11.25 14.21
CA ALA A 220 24.71 12.42 13.71
C ALA A 220 25.70 13.57 13.53
N PRO A 221 25.50 14.44 12.53
CA PRO A 221 26.31 15.64 12.39
C PRO A 221 26.17 16.50 13.66
N GLY A 222 27.28 17.09 14.13
CA GLY A 222 27.34 17.86 15.38
C GLY A 222 26.47 19.12 15.38
N ARG A 223 25.94 19.52 14.22
CA ARG A 223 24.97 20.61 14.05
C ARG A 223 23.81 20.10 13.19
N SER A 224 22.58 20.38 13.62
CA SER A 224 21.40 20.16 12.79
C SER A 224 21.49 21.04 11.55
N LEU A 225 21.26 20.45 10.37
CA LEU A 225 21.15 21.23 9.13
C LEU A 225 19.87 22.07 9.19
N GLU A 226 19.94 23.27 8.64
CA GLU A 226 18.78 24.14 8.48
C GLU A 226 17.76 23.51 7.51
N GLY A 227 16.48 23.72 7.78
CA GLY A 227 15.38 23.19 6.96
C GLY A 227 15.12 21.70 7.15
N LEU A 228 15.59 21.09 8.24
CA LEU A 228 15.24 19.73 8.65
C LEU A 228 14.39 19.74 9.94
N PRO A 229 13.40 18.84 10.06
CA PRO A 229 12.69 18.60 11.32
C PRO A 229 13.64 18.13 12.44
N PRO A 230 13.36 18.43 13.72
CA PRO A 230 14.20 18.02 14.84
C PRO A 230 14.47 16.50 14.87
N SER A 231 13.48 15.67 14.54
CA SER A 231 13.60 14.20 14.48
C SER A 231 14.52 13.69 13.36
N PHE A 232 14.95 14.54 12.43
CA PHE A 232 15.86 14.18 11.34
C PHE A 232 17.34 14.43 11.70
N SER A 233 17.62 14.82 12.94
CA SER A 233 18.97 14.89 13.52
C SER A 233 19.54 13.47 13.75
N LEU A 234 19.87 12.80 12.66
CA LEU A 234 20.30 11.41 12.59
C LEU A 234 21.63 11.30 11.84
N PRO A 235 22.40 10.21 12.03
CA PRO A 235 23.46 9.87 11.09
C PRO A 235 22.92 9.85 9.66
N THR A 236 23.62 10.54 8.76
CA THR A 236 23.14 10.79 7.40
C THR A 236 24.16 10.39 6.34
N ARG A 237 23.68 9.96 5.17
CA ARG A 237 24.45 9.79 3.93
C ARG A 237 23.65 10.27 2.73
N ASP A 238 24.35 10.62 1.66
CA ASP A 238 23.72 10.89 0.38
C ASP A 238 23.57 9.57 -0.39
N LEU A 239 22.42 9.40 -1.04
CA LEU A 239 22.20 8.33 -2.01
C LEU A 239 22.00 8.95 -3.39
N ILE A 240 22.82 8.50 -4.33
CA ILE A 240 22.75 8.93 -5.72
C ILE A 240 22.03 7.85 -6.52
N VAL A 241 21.11 8.26 -7.38
CA VAL A 241 20.40 7.36 -8.29
C VAL A 241 21.41 6.55 -9.10
N LYS A 242 21.26 5.22 -9.07
CA LYS A 242 22.08 4.29 -9.85
C LYS A 242 21.50 4.03 -11.23
N THR A 243 20.19 3.98 -11.32
CA THR A 243 19.46 3.61 -12.54
C THR A 243 18.06 4.20 -12.54
N THR A 244 17.47 4.35 -13.71
CA THR A 244 16.09 4.85 -13.88
C THR A 244 15.30 3.94 -14.80
N CYS A 245 14.01 3.79 -14.51
CA CYS A 245 13.06 3.10 -15.36
C CYS A 245 11.89 4.04 -15.67
N PRO A 246 11.78 4.56 -16.91
CA PRO A 246 10.62 5.34 -17.33
C PRO A 246 9.35 4.48 -17.41
N VAL A 247 8.28 4.94 -16.78
CA VAL A 247 7.01 4.22 -16.63
C VAL A 247 5.85 5.01 -17.21
N ASP A 248 4.79 4.31 -17.61
CA ASP A 248 3.62 4.88 -18.29
C ASP A 248 2.59 5.56 -17.38
N SER A 249 2.92 5.66 -16.10
CA SER A 249 2.15 6.27 -15.04
C SER A 249 2.91 7.46 -14.48
N THR A 250 2.27 8.51 -13.96
CA THR A 250 2.90 9.54 -13.10
C THR A 250 3.74 8.99 -11.93
N ALA A 251 3.56 7.71 -11.57
CA ALA A 251 4.33 6.98 -10.56
C ALA A 251 4.16 7.61 -9.17
N SER A 252 2.91 7.71 -8.73
CA SER A 252 2.55 8.21 -7.40
C SER A 252 2.84 7.20 -6.30
N TYR A 253 2.92 5.90 -6.60
CA TYR A 253 3.28 4.84 -5.66
C TYR A 253 3.87 3.63 -6.38
N VAL A 254 4.57 2.76 -5.64
CA VAL A 254 5.10 1.49 -6.14
C VAL A 254 5.16 0.44 -5.04
N SER A 255 4.85 -0.83 -5.37
CA SER A 255 5.05 -1.99 -4.50
C SER A 255 5.64 -3.17 -5.28
N PHE A 256 6.28 -4.10 -4.59
CA PHE A 256 6.89 -5.29 -5.17
C PHE A 256 6.27 -6.58 -4.61
N ASP A 257 5.74 -7.43 -5.49
CA ASP A 257 5.11 -8.70 -5.09
C ASP A 257 6.05 -9.91 -5.14
N GLY A 258 7.36 -9.68 -5.34
CA GLY A 258 8.35 -10.74 -5.59
C GLY A 258 8.64 -11.00 -7.07
N LYS A 259 7.82 -10.47 -8.00
CA LYS A 259 7.98 -10.69 -9.44
C LYS A 259 7.78 -9.44 -10.30
N TYR A 260 6.90 -8.54 -9.89
CA TYR A 260 6.56 -7.31 -10.61
C TYR A 260 6.68 -6.10 -9.69
N LEU A 261 7.25 -5.02 -10.22
CA LEU A 261 7.06 -3.69 -9.67
C LEU A 261 5.70 -3.18 -10.16
N TRP A 262 4.77 -2.98 -9.22
CA TRP A 262 3.42 -2.48 -9.46
C TRP A 262 3.40 -0.97 -9.22
N VAL A 263 3.26 -0.20 -10.29
CA VAL A 263 3.36 1.26 -10.29
C VAL A 263 2.01 1.86 -10.70
N GLY A 264 1.53 2.86 -9.98
CA GLY A 264 0.27 3.50 -10.32
C GLY A 264 0.25 4.98 -10.05
N ASP A 265 -0.92 5.57 -10.34
CA ASP A 265 -1.16 7.01 -10.28
C ASP A 265 -2.24 7.37 -9.28
N PHE A 266 -2.01 8.50 -8.62
CA PHE A 266 -3.07 9.22 -7.96
C PHE A 266 -3.89 9.98 -9.01
N VAL A 267 -5.07 9.44 -9.31
CA VAL A 267 -6.04 10.08 -10.22
C VAL A 267 -7.25 10.59 -9.46
N LYS A 268 -7.69 11.80 -9.82
CA LYS A 268 -8.95 12.41 -9.39
C LYS A 268 -9.56 13.22 -10.52
N SER A 269 -10.41 12.64 -11.36
CA SER A 269 -10.94 13.31 -12.56
C SER A 269 -11.73 14.59 -12.28
N SER A 270 -12.22 14.78 -11.05
CA SER A 270 -12.88 16.03 -10.63
C SER A 270 -11.90 17.18 -10.37
N ASP A 271 -10.59 16.94 -10.43
CA ASP A 271 -9.53 17.90 -10.22
C ASP A 271 -8.54 17.81 -11.40
N SER A 272 -8.47 18.85 -12.21
CA SER A 272 -7.64 18.86 -13.43
C SER A 272 -6.15 18.67 -13.17
N LYS A 273 -5.69 18.92 -11.93
CA LYS A 273 -4.29 18.69 -11.52
C LYS A 273 -3.94 17.20 -11.40
N TYR A 274 -4.94 16.35 -11.19
CA TYR A 274 -4.80 14.92 -10.99
C TYR A 274 -5.54 14.14 -12.07
N GLY A 275 -5.53 14.68 -13.30
CA GLY A 275 -6.11 14.03 -14.46
C GLY A 275 -5.43 12.69 -14.79
N PRO A 276 -6.15 11.75 -15.39
CA PRO A 276 -5.58 10.47 -15.77
C PRO A 276 -4.61 10.60 -16.95
N VAL A 277 -3.66 9.67 -17.05
CA VAL A 277 -2.91 9.46 -18.29
C VAL A 277 -3.90 9.06 -19.40
N PRO A 278 -3.90 9.71 -20.59
CA PRO A 278 -5.01 9.59 -21.54
C PRO A 278 -5.37 8.16 -21.93
N HIS A 279 -4.37 7.36 -22.34
CA HIS A 279 -4.59 5.98 -22.76
C HIS A 279 -4.96 5.02 -21.62
N HIS A 280 -4.85 5.45 -20.35
CA HIS A 280 -5.35 4.68 -19.20
C HIS A 280 -6.87 4.81 -19.07
N ALA A 281 -7.41 5.99 -19.35
CA ALA A 281 -8.83 6.30 -19.23
C ALA A 281 -9.68 5.72 -20.39
N GLU A 282 -9.04 5.31 -21.48
CA GLU A 282 -9.67 4.70 -22.66
C GLU A 282 -9.87 3.19 -22.47
N ASN A 283 -10.86 2.81 -21.67
CA ASN A 283 -11.18 1.40 -21.45
C ASN A 283 -12.68 1.12 -21.32
N LYS A 284 -13.07 -0.13 -21.58
CA LYS A 284 -14.46 -0.60 -21.55
C LYS A 284 -15.10 -0.63 -20.16
N PHE A 285 -14.33 -0.41 -19.09
CA PHE A 285 -14.81 -0.49 -17.71
C PHE A 285 -15.18 0.88 -17.13
N ASN A 286 -15.00 1.96 -17.90
CA ASN A 286 -15.20 3.34 -17.46
C ASN A 286 -14.34 3.72 -16.23
N LEU A 287 -13.27 2.97 -15.97
CA LEU A 287 -12.27 3.30 -14.95
C LEU A 287 -11.28 4.32 -15.52
N LYS A 288 -10.70 5.16 -14.67
CA LYS A 288 -9.86 6.29 -15.12
C LYS A 288 -8.37 6.01 -15.05
N THR A 289 -7.96 4.87 -14.50
CA THR A 289 -6.54 4.56 -14.33
C THR A 289 -6.32 3.05 -14.20
N TRP A 290 -5.06 2.65 -14.29
CA TRP A 290 -4.60 1.31 -13.97
C TRP A 290 -3.30 1.35 -13.17
N ILE A 291 -2.99 0.24 -12.52
CA ILE A 291 -1.68 -0.05 -11.93
C ILE A 291 -0.92 -0.92 -12.93
N ALA A 292 0.25 -0.46 -13.34
CA ALA A 292 1.14 -1.09 -14.30
C ALA A 292 2.13 -2.03 -13.59
N GLY A 293 2.19 -3.29 -14.01
CA GLY A 293 3.14 -4.29 -13.53
C GLY A 293 4.31 -4.45 -14.49
N TYR A 294 5.52 -4.18 -14.00
CA TYR A 294 6.77 -4.36 -14.74
C TYR A 294 7.55 -5.54 -14.18
N ARG A 295 7.73 -6.59 -15.00
CA ARG A 295 8.45 -7.79 -14.56
C ARG A 295 9.90 -7.43 -14.30
N VAL A 296 10.46 -7.95 -13.22
CA VAL A 296 11.88 -7.79 -12.90
C VAL A 296 12.65 -9.10 -13.03
N ASP A 297 13.97 -8.99 -13.18
CA ASP A 297 14.89 -10.11 -13.02
C ASP A 297 15.26 -10.34 -11.55
N ARG A 298 16.17 -11.27 -11.29
CA ARG A 298 16.65 -11.58 -9.92
C ARG A 298 17.37 -10.43 -9.23
N SER A 299 17.95 -9.51 -10.01
CA SER A 299 18.57 -8.31 -9.45
C SER A 299 17.54 -7.24 -9.09
N GLY A 300 16.26 -7.45 -9.41
CA GLY A 300 15.20 -6.47 -9.19
C GLY A 300 15.12 -5.41 -10.28
N MET A 301 15.80 -5.62 -11.42
CA MET A 301 15.76 -4.71 -12.57
C MET A 301 14.59 -5.05 -13.50
N PRO A 302 13.79 -4.06 -13.94
CA PRO A 302 12.78 -4.27 -14.98
C PRO A 302 13.40 -4.84 -16.26
N ILE A 303 12.77 -5.90 -16.81
CA ILE A 303 13.26 -6.58 -18.02
C ILE A 303 12.49 -6.19 -19.29
N ALA A 304 11.51 -5.29 -19.17
CA ALA A 304 10.74 -4.82 -20.32
C ALA A 304 11.69 -4.19 -21.35
N SER A 305 11.62 -4.65 -22.60
CA SER A 305 12.44 -4.14 -23.70
C SER A 305 11.66 -3.26 -24.66
N GLN A 306 10.35 -3.42 -24.71
CA GLN A 306 9.49 -2.61 -25.56
C GLN A 306 9.18 -1.29 -24.87
N LYS A 307 9.28 -0.20 -25.64
CA LYS A 307 8.89 1.14 -25.21
C LYS A 307 7.84 1.73 -26.15
N TYR A 308 7.14 2.75 -25.67
CA TYR A 308 6.27 3.56 -26.50
C TYR A 308 6.30 5.02 -26.05
N LYS A 309 5.92 5.91 -26.96
CA LYS A 309 5.71 7.32 -26.64
C LYS A 309 4.24 7.61 -26.38
N PHE A 310 3.99 8.52 -25.46
CA PHE A 310 2.65 9.01 -25.15
C PHE A 310 2.74 10.48 -24.75
N THR A 311 1.63 11.20 -24.90
CA THR A 311 1.50 12.56 -24.39
C THR A 311 0.66 12.53 -23.12
N SER A 312 1.14 13.19 -22.09
CA SER A 312 0.39 13.48 -20.85
C SER A 312 0.78 14.89 -20.44
N ASP A 313 -0.14 15.66 -19.84
CA ASP A 313 0.11 17.05 -19.40
C ASP A 313 0.71 17.99 -20.48
N GLY A 314 0.49 17.69 -21.76
CA GLY A 314 1.08 18.42 -22.89
C GLY A 314 2.54 18.06 -23.17
N THR A 315 3.14 17.16 -22.39
CA THR A 315 4.52 16.70 -22.54
C THR A 315 4.57 15.35 -23.25
N SER A 316 5.41 15.24 -24.29
CA SER A 316 5.71 13.95 -24.91
C SER A 316 6.71 13.17 -24.05
N ARG A 317 6.37 11.94 -23.72
CA ARG A 317 7.12 11.05 -22.83
C ARG A 317 7.37 9.71 -23.51
N GLU A 318 8.39 8.99 -23.06
CA GLU A 318 8.67 7.61 -23.45
C GLU A 318 8.68 6.74 -22.19
N ALA A 319 8.00 5.59 -22.24
CA ALA A 319 7.95 4.62 -21.14
C ALA A 319 8.14 3.20 -21.65
N TYR A 320 8.57 2.32 -20.75
CA TYR A 320 8.50 0.88 -20.98
C TYR A 320 7.05 0.42 -21.05
N LYS A 321 6.79 -0.59 -21.91
CA LYS A 321 5.48 -1.23 -21.98
C LYS A 321 5.28 -2.10 -20.73
N PRO A 322 4.19 -1.90 -19.96
CA PRO A 322 3.89 -2.79 -18.84
C PRO A 322 3.61 -4.21 -19.30
N ASP A 323 4.00 -5.19 -18.49
CA ASP A 323 3.71 -6.61 -18.74
C ASP A 323 2.27 -6.95 -18.33
N ARG A 324 1.79 -6.29 -17.29
CA ARG A 324 0.51 -6.52 -16.64
C ARG A 324 -0.20 -5.23 -16.26
N LEU A 325 -1.53 -5.26 -16.20
CA LEU A 325 -2.36 -4.11 -15.83
C LEU A 325 -3.42 -4.51 -14.79
N ILE A 326 -3.66 -3.66 -13.81
CA ILE A 326 -4.80 -3.79 -12.89
C ILE A 326 -5.63 -2.52 -12.99
N PHE A 327 -6.77 -2.60 -13.66
CA PHE A 327 -7.73 -1.49 -13.69
C PHE A 327 -8.31 -1.27 -12.31
N CYS A 328 -8.24 -0.04 -11.83
CA CYS A 328 -8.66 0.32 -10.49
C CYS A 328 -9.43 1.64 -10.46
N ARG A 329 -10.04 1.89 -9.30
CA ARG A 329 -10.76 3.13 -9.02
C ARG A 329 -9.81 4.31 -8.81
N GLU A 330 -10.36 5.52 -8.86
CA GLU A 330 -9.65 6.74 -8.52
C GLU A 330 -9.27 6.87 -7.04
N SER A 331 -8.35 7.81 -6.78
CA SER A 331 -7.84 8.23 -5.47
C SER A 331 -7.07 7.14 -4.72
N VAL A 332 -6.47 6.21 -5.46
CA VAL A 332 -5.50 5.26 -4.91
C VAL A 332 -4.20 5.99 -4.64
N GLN A 333 -3.65 5.84 -3.44
CA GLN A 333 -2.38 6.41 -2.97
C GLN A 333 -1.31 5.33 -2.70
N GLY A 334 -1.68 4.05 -2.85
CA GLY A 334 -0.79 2.92 -2.59
C GLY A 334 -1.46 1.60 -2.94
N CYS A 335 -0.67 0.59 -3.27
CA CYS A 335 -1.16 -0.76 -3.54
C CYS A 335 -0.21 -1.81 -2.98
N ALA A 336 -0.74 -2.97 -2.60
CA ALA A 336 0.07 -4.15 -2.33
C ALA A 336 -0.61 -5.37 -2.93
N ILE A 337 0.17 -6.20 -3.62
CA ILE A 337 -0.31 -7.39 -4.33
C ILE A 337 0.28 -8.64 -3.67
N SER A 338 -0.57 -9.63 -3.43
CA SER A 338 -0.18 -10.95 -2.92
C SER A 338 -0.91 -12.04 -3.70
N GLU A 339 -0.61 -13.30 -3.43
CA GLU A 339 -1.37 -14.42 -4.01
C GLU A 339 -2.82 -14.50 -3.52
N GLY A 340 -3.14 -13.95 -2.34
CA GLY A 340 -4.47 -14.02 -1.75
C GLY A 340 -5.34 -12.80 -2.04
N PHE A 341 -4.74 -11.61 -2.08
CA PHE A 341 -5.45 -10.35 -2.26
C PHE A 341 -4.65 -9.29 -3.03
N ALA A 342 -5.37 -8.33 -3.60
CA ALA A 342 -4.86 -7.00 -3.89
C ALA A 342 -5.43 -6.00 -2.86
N ALA A 343 -4.58 -5.18 -2.26
CA ALA A 343 -4.97 -4.14 -1.32
C ALA A 343 -4.70 -2.77 -1.93
N LEU A 344 -5.64 -1.83 -1.76
CA LEU A 344 -5.53 -0.45 -2.22
C LEU A 344 -5.72 0.51 -1.04
N SER A 345 -4.75 1.41 -0.84
CA SER A 345 -4.89 2.58 0.02
C SER A 345 -5.63 3.64 -0.77
N VAL A 346 -6.78 4.09 -0.28
CA VAL A 346 -7.59 5.10 -0.95
C VAL A 346 -7.83 6.28 -0.03
N SER A 347 -7.31 7.43 -0.43
CA SER A 347 -7.28 8.64 0.40
C SER A 347 -7.35 9.88 -0.47
N TYR A 348 -8.03 10.94 0.00
CA TYR A 348 -7.99 12.27 -0.61
C TYR A 348 -8.57 13.33 0.33
N GLY A 349 -7.74 14.30 0.73
CA GLY A 349 -8.16 15.49 1.48
C GLY A 349 -8.69 15.21 2.88
N ALA A 350 -9.56 16.08 3.39
CA ALA A 350 -10.05 16.08 4.77
C ALA A 350 -11.13 15.01 5.06
N ARG A 351 -10.90 13.76 4.62
CA ARG A 351 -11.83 12.64 4.72
C ARG A 351 -11.11 11.39 5.24
N SER A 352 -11.84 10.50 5.93
CA SER A 352 -11.29 9.20 6.32
C SER A 352 -10.83 8.44 5.08
N SER A 353 -9.65 7.83 5.19
CA SER A 353 -9.13 6.96 4.14
C SER A 353 -9.75 5.57 4.23
N LYS A 354 -9.54 4.76 3.20
CA LYS A 354 -10.04 3.39 3.12
C LYS A 354 -8.91 2.46 2.71
N LEU A 355 -8.81 1.31 3.36
CA LEU A 355 -8.02 0.20 2.90
C LEU A 355 -8.95 -0.86 2.32
N ALA A 356 -8.97 -0.95 1.00
CA ALA A 356 -9.88 -1.85 0.28
C ALA A 356 -9.12 -3.10 -0.19
N PHE A 357 -9.67 -4.28 0.10
CA PHE A 357 -9.14 -5.57 -0.30
C PHE A 357 -10.00 -6.17 -1.41
N TYR A 358 -9.34 -6.77 -2.39
CA TYR A 358 -9.93 -7.46 -3.52
C TYR A 358 -9.25 -8.81 -3.69
N LYS A 359 -9.89 -9.75 -4.40
CA LYS A 359 -9.29 -11.00 -4.84
C LYS A 359 -8.01 -10.70 -5.63
N ALA A 360 -6.97 -11.48 -5.38
CA ALA A 360 -5.71 -11.34 -6.10
C ALA A 360 -5.90 -11.44 -7.63
N PRO A 361 -5.17 -10.63 -8.42
CA PRO A 361 -5.04 -10.82 -9.87
C PRO A 361 -4.47 -12.21 -10.18
N GLY A 362 -5.24 -13.08 -10.86
CA GLY A 362 -4.87 -14.47 -11.15
C GLY A 362 -5.32 -14.97 -12.54
N SER A 363 -4.83 -16.12 -12.98
CA SER A 363 -5.03 -16.59 -14.37
C SER A 363 -6.49 -16.81 -14.77
N LYS A 364 -7.37 -17.20 -13.82
CA LYS A 364 -8.77 -17.55 -14.12
C LYS A 364 -9.65 -16.36 -14.53
N ASN A 365 -9.25 -15.12 -14.23
CA ASN A 365 -10.00 -13.90 -14.55
C ASN A 365 -9.14 -12.86 -15.30
N ALA A 366 -8.01 -13.27 -15.85
CA ALA A 366 -7.18 -12.44 -16.70
C ALA A 366 -7.84 -12.23 -18.08
N PHE A 367 -7.67 -11.05 -18.65
CA PHE A 367 -8.03 -10.77 -20.03
C PHE A 367 -6.91 -9.99 -20.73
N LYS A 368 -6.86 -10.05 -22.06
CA LYS A 368 -5.94 -9.22 -22.83
C LYS A 368 -6.52 -7.83 -23.02
N HIS A 369 -5.84 -6.80 -22.55
CA HIS A 369 -6.18 -5.41 -22.84
C HIS A 369 -5.27 -4.88 -23.95
N SER A 370 -5.86 -4.28 -24.97
CA SER A 370 -5.15 -3.61 -26.06
C SER A 370 -5.34 -2.11 -25.92
N PHE A 371 -4.25 -1.35 -26.06
CA PHE A 371 -4.25 0.11 -25.95
C PHE A 371 -3.32 0.70 -27.01
N LYS A 372 -3.64 1.92 -27.44
CA LYS A 372 -2.90 2.65 -28.47
C LYS A 372 -2.73 4.10 -28.02
N PRO A 373 -1.56 4.46 -27.44
CA PRO A 373 -1.30 5.83 -27.06
C PRO A 373 -1.45 6.79 -28.25
N GLU A 374 -1.95 7.99 -27.99
CA GLU A 374 -2.15 9.01 -29.02
C GLU A 374 -0.86 9.25 -29.83
N GLY A 375 -1.00 9.39 -31.16
CA GLY A 375 0.13 9.60 -32.06
C GLY A 375 0.97 8.34 -32.35
N GLN A 376 0.70 7.20 -31.71
CA GLN A 376 1.33 5.92 -32.07
C GLN A 376 0.61 5.27 -33.24
N SER A 377 1.35 4.61 -34.15
CA SER A 377 0.76 3.75 -35.20
C SER A 377 0.48 2.33 -34.69
N ARG A 378 1.33 1.87 -33.75
CA ARG A 378 1.28 0.52 -33.17
C ARG A 378 0.28 0.42 -32.03
N THR A 379 -0.44 -0.70 -31.96
CA THR A 379 -1.25 -1.09 -30.79
C THR A 379 -0.41 -1.97 -29.87
N PHE A 380 -0.46 -1.70 -28.57
CA PHE A 380 0.18 -2.48 -27.53
C PHE A 380 -0.85 -3.33 -26.80
N SER A 381 -0.38 -4.34 -26.07
CA SER A 381 -1.27 -5.13 -25.21
C SER A 381 -0.54 -5.70 -24.00
N ALA A 382 -1.31 -5.97 -22.96
CA ALA A 382 -0.87 -6.57 -21.71
C ALA A 382 -1.97 -7.49 -21.16
N GLU A 383 -1.59 -8.44 -20.31
CA GLU A 383 -2.53 -9.20 -19.50
C GLU A 383 -3.09 -8.29 -18.40
N ALA A 384 -4.40 -8.34 -18.17
CA ALA A 384 -5.08 -7.36 -17.33
C ALA A 384 -6.16 -7.99 -16.42
N TRP A 385 -6.44 -7.28 -15.34
CA TRP A 385 -7.50 -7.57 -14.36
C TRP A 385 -8.26 -6.31 -14.00
N VAL A 386 -9.44 -6.47 -13.39
CA VAL A 386 -10.21 -5.37 -12.80
C VAL A 386 -10.38 -5.62 -11.31
N VAL A 387 -10.05 -4.61 -10.49
CA VAL A 387 -10.38 -4.58 -9.07
C VAL A 387 -11.58 -3.66 -8.85
N ASP A 388 -12.74 -4.27 -8.63
CA ASP A 388 -14.05 -3.62 -8.54
C ASP A 388 -14.95 -4.31 -7.49
N SER A 389 -16.24 -4.00 -7.50
CA SER A 389 -17.22 -4.63 -6.59
C SER A 389 -17.31 -6.16 -6.74
N ALA A 390 -17.05 -6.72 -7.92
CA ALA A 390 -17.15 -8.16 -8.14
C ALA A 390 -15.95 -8.93 -7.57
N THR A 391 -14.81 -8.26 -7.43
CA THR A 391 -13.60 -8.81 -6.80
C THR A 391 -13.38 -8.33 -5.37
N HIS A 392 -14.21 -7.41 -4.86
CA HIS A 392 -14.12 -6.89 -3.50
C HIS A 392 -14.26 -7.99 -2.44
N LEU A 393 -13.45 -7.88 -1.39
CA LEU A 393 -13.46 -8.78 -0.23
C LEU A 393 -13.82 -8.03 1.05
N ALA A 394 -13.16 -6.90 1.30
CA ALA A 394 -13.32 -6.15 2.54
C ALA A 394 -12.93 -4.68 2.36
N THR A 395 -13.40 -3.82 3.27
CA THR A 395 -12.88 -2.46 3.40
C THR A 395 -12.78 -2.06 4.85
N LEU A 396 -11.58 -1.64 5.24
CA LEU A 396 -11.33 -1.06 6.55
C LEU A 396 -11.33 0.46 6.44
N GLU A 397 -11.99 1.13 7.39
CA GLU A 397 -11.84 2.57 7.54
C GLU A 397 -10.49 2.87 8.22
N LEU A 398 -9.73 3.79 7.63
CA LEU A 398 -8.46 4.26 8.16
C LEU A 398 -8.55 5.76 8.54
N PRO A 399 -7.66 6.24 9.41
CA PRO A 399 -7.40 7.67 9.56
C PRO A 399 -7.09 8.33 8.21
N ALA A 400 -7.32 9.64 8.14
CA ALA A 400 -7.13 10.42 6.92
C ALA A 400 -5.67 10.48 6.47
N GLY A 401 -5.48 10.55 5.15
CA GLY A 401 -4.15 10.67 4.54
C GLY A 401 -3.37 9.37 4.56
N SER A 402 -4.00 8.20 4.39
CA SER A 402 -3.25 6.96 4.18
C SER A 402 -2.49 7.00 2.86
N GLU A 403 -1.19 6.71 2.92
CA GLU A 403 -0.24 6.78 1.80
C GLU A 403 0.53 5.48 1.71
N ASP A 404 0.82 5.08 0.47
CA ASP A 404 1.60 3.91 0.07
C ASP A 404 1.16 2.59 0.75
N LEU A 405 1.60 1.46 0.23
CA LEU A 405 1.36 0.16 0.85
C LEU A 405 2.51 -0.77 0.51
N GLU A 406 2.90 -1.60 1.47
CA GLU A 406 3.82 -2.70 1.18
C GLU A 406 3.45 -3.95 1.97
N PHE A 407 3.64 -5.12 1.38
CA PHE A 407 3.31 -6.39 2.02
C PHE A 407 4.50 -7.35 2.03
N ASP A 408 4.91 -7.80 3.21
CA ASP A 408 6.05 -8.71 3.35
C ASP A 408 5.72 -10.21 3.25
N GLY A 409 4.44 -10.54 3.09
CA GLY A 409 3.93 -11.92 3.19
C GLY A 409 3.26 -12.24 4.54
N HIS A 410 3.36 -11.34 5.52
CA HIS A 410 2.85 -11.52 6.88
C HIS A 410 2.00 -10.34 7.34
N VAL A 411 2.53 -9.13 7.21
CA VAL A 411 1.89 -7.87 7.59
C VAL A 411 1.90 -6.88 6.43
N LEU A 412 0.83 -6.09 6.37
CA LEU A 412 0.66 -4.98 5.45
C LEU A 412 1.04 -3.69 6.16
N TYR A 413 2.01 -2.98 5.60
CA TYR A 413 2.51 -1.70 6.07
C TYR A 413 1.67 -0.58 5.45
N VAL A 414 1.21 0.36 6.28
CA VAL A 414 0.40 1.50 5.83
C VAL A 414 0.95 2.80 6.41
N GLY A 415 1.36 3.72 5.54
CA GLY A 415 1.84 5.05 5.88
C GLY A 415 0.70 6.06 6.02
N PHE A 416 0.99 7.21 6.66
CA PHE A 416 0.04 8.31 6.75
C PHE A 416 0.73 9.68 6.61
N GLU A 417 0.25 10.53 5.71
CA GLU A 417 0.71 11.92 5.57
C GLU A 417 -0.09 12.91 6.43
N GLY A 418 -1.30 12.52 6.86
CA GLY A 418 -2.32 13.45 7.36
C GLY A 418 -1.92 14.23 8.61
N ALA A 419 -0.98 13.71 9.40
CA ALA A 419 -0.45 14.39 10.58
C ALA A 419 0.56 15.50 10.26
N SER A 420 1.03 15.62 9.01
CA SER A 420 1.92 16.71 8.60
C SER A 420 1.28 18.07 8.89
N PRO A 421 2.04 19.06 9.42
CA PRO A 421 1.55 20.42 9.63
C PRO A 421 0.99 21.08 8.37
N ASN A 422 1.43 20.64 7.18
CA ASN A 422 0.90 21.08 5.88
C ASN A 422 -0.60 20.76 5.69
N TYR A 423 -1.11 19.74 6.39
CA TYR A 423 -2.45 19.22 6.20
C TYR A 423 -3.29 19.28 7.46
N LYS A 424 -2.73 18.87 8.60
CA LYS A 424 -3.45 18.62 9.85
C LYS A 424 -4.37 19.77 10.25
N ALA A 425 -3.84 21.00 10.32
CA ALA A 425 -4.60 22.17 10.73
C ALA A 425 -5.74 22.49 9.75
N ARG A 426 -5.45 22.47 8.45
CA ARG A 426 -6.44 22.73 7.39
C ARG A 426 -7.53 21.68 7.37
N TRP A 427 -7.17 20.40 7.41
CA TRP A 427 -8.13 19.29 7.36
C TRP A 427 -9.00 19.23 8.60
N THR A 428 -8.44 19.46 9.79
CA THR A 428 -9.23 19.52 11.03
C THR A 428 -10.18 20.71 11.05
N LYS A 429 -9.79 21.85 10.45
CA LYS A 429 -10.69 23.00 10.29
C LYS A 429 -11.88 22.67 9.38
N LEU A 430 -11.66 21.94 8.29
CA LEU A 430 -12.70 21.55 7.34
C LEU A 430 -13.59 20.42 7.86
N ASN A 431 -13.01 19.49 8.62
CA ASN A 431 -13.69 18.36 9.22
C ASN A 431 -13.19 18.15 10.66
N PRO A 432 -13.82 18.81 11.65
CA PRO A 432 -13.41 18.72 13.05
C PRO A 432 -13.51 17.31 13.67
N LEU A 433 -14.21 16.39 13.00
CA LEU A 433 -14.37 15.00 13.44
C LEU A 433 -13.38 14.03 12.78
N LEU A 434 -12.52 14.54 11.90
CA LEU A 434 -11.56 13.75 11.14
C LEU A 434 -10.54 13.09 12.08
N LYS A 435 -10.39 11.77 11.94
CA LYS A 435 -9.29 11.03 12.60
C LYS A 435 -8.02 11.25 11.80
N ILE A 436 -6.97 11.73 12.46
CA ILE A 436 -5.63 11.89 11.89
C ILE A 436 -4.68 11.03 12.71
N GLU A 437 -3.79 10.31 12.03
CA GLU A 437 -2.83 9.43 12.65
C GLU A 437 -1.41 9.90 12.35
N SER A 438 -0.54 9.85 13.37
CA SER A 438 0.87 10.24 13.30
C SER A 438 1.80 9.03 13.39
N ARG A 439 1.26 7.84 13.17
CA ARG A 439 1.92 6.54 13.24
C ARG A 439 1.60 5.74 12.00
N PHE A 440 2.55 5.01 11.45
CA PHE A 440 2.24 4.00 10.45
C PHE A 440 1.72 2.73 11.15
N TYR A 441 0.98 1.91 10.43
CA TYR A 441 0.42 0.66 10.93
C TYR A 441 1.08 -0.57 10.30
N LEU A 442 1.23 -1.62 11.11
CA LEU A 442 1.43 -2.98 10.65
C LEU A 442 0.10 -3.71 10.86
N ILE A 443 -0.56 -4.03 9.76
CA ILE A 443 -1.85 -4.72 9.73
C ILE A 443 -1.58 -6.20 9.44
N SER A 444 -2.17 -7.11 10.21
CA SER A 444 -2.10 -8.55 9.99
C SER A 444 -3.34 -9.01 9.22
N PRO A 445 -3.26 -9.25 7.89
CA PRO A 445 -4.44 -9.58 7.09
C PRO A 445 -5.14 -10.86 7.56
N LYS A 446 -4.39 -11.81 8.13
CA LYS A 446 -4.93 -13.07 8.70
C LYS A 446 -5.90 -12.87 9.86
N LEU A 447 -5.87 -11.71 10.52
CA LEU A 447 -6.77 -11.35 11.61
C LEU A 447 -8.03 -10.62 11.12
N ILE A 448 -8.13 -10.34 9.82
CA ILE A 448 -9.32 -9.78 9.18
C ILE A 448 -10.21 -10.96 8.79
N ASN A 449 -11.41 -11.05 9.37
CA ASN A 449 -12.28 -12.21 9.22
C ASN A 449 -12.72 -12.43 7.78
N GLU A 450 -12.98 -11.34 7.07
CA GLU A 450 -13.43 -11.30 5.68
C GLU A 450 -12.36 -11.78 4.68
N LEU A 451 -11.10 -11.87 5.11
CA LEU A 451 -9.99 -12.38 4.29
C LEU A 451 -9.62 -13.83 4.60
N LYS A 452 -10.35 -14.48 5.53
CA LYS A 452 -10.13 -15.90 5.81
C LYS A 452 -10.67 -16.73 4.63
N PRO A 453 -9.97 -17.82 4.25
CA PRO A 453 -10.34 -18.66 3.10
C PRO A 453 -11.75 -19.25 3.15
#